data_AF-A0A918LCG3-F1
#
_entry.id   AF-A0A918LCG3-F1
#
_cell.length_a   1.000
_cell.length_b   1.000
_cell.length_c   1.000
_cell.angle_alpha   90.00
_cell.angle_beta   90.00
_cell.angle_gamma   90.00
#
_symmetry.space_group_name_H-M   'P 1'
#
loop_
_entity.id
_entity.type
_entity.pdbx_description
1 polymer ?
#
loop_
_entity_poly.entity_id
_entity_poly.type
_entity_poly.pdbx_seq_one_letter_code
_entity_poly.pdbx_strand_id
1 'polypeptide(L)'
;MSLQSAERLGVVVPSGNAAAEPEIGSLVRPAMNVHTSRFPVLPGRTLRERLDAYNEGLDEVVAGFGGLKLGAVVVACSGSHYLLGPDGDRALCEKLADAGGRPVASSTLATLDTCADLGVRDIVLVSPYEPWLTDLSRTFWEQAGLTVSRVVPIRAGDRFSPYDVSTDDLVRQVAEAGLGDDQALLLTGTGMFTFDALRQIGEGNDRVLLTSNICSARWALKQTGLPADPAEETGLLRRLAARTGGTA
;
A
#
# COMPACT_ATOMS: atom_id res chain seq x y z
N MET A 1 -3.98 7.71 24.30
CA MET A 1 -5.34 7.15 24.16
C MET A 1 -5.39 5.77 24.80
N SER A 2 -6.54 5.31 25.28
CA SER A 2 -6.70 3.90 25.69
C SER A 2 -7.04 3.03 24.47
N LEU A 3 -6.68 1.75 24.49
CA LEU A 3 -7.07 0.81 23.42
C LEU A 3 -8.58 0.79 23.17
N GLN A 4 -9.40 1.07 24.20
CA GLN A 4 -10.85 1.11 24.06
C GLN A 4 -11.37 2.33 23.29
N SER A 5 -10.64 3.45 23.34
CA SER A 5 -11.06 4.76 22.81
C SER A 5 -10.38 5.13 21.48
N ALA A 6 -9.34 4.41 21.07
CA ALA A 6 -8.67 4.65 19.80
C ALA A 6 -9.63 4.39 18.61
N GLU A 7 -9.45 5.17 17.56
CA GLU A 7 -10.18 5.01 16.30
C GLU A 7 -9.96 3.61 15.72
N ARG A 8 -10.89 3.15 14.88
CA ARG A 8 -10.81 1.79 14.30
C ARG A 8 -10.58 1.86 12.80
N LEU A 9 -9.52 1.20 12.34
CA LEU A 9 -9.22 1.01 10.93
C LEU A 9 -9.63 -0.40 10.51
N GLY A 10 -10.50 -0.50 9.50
CA GLY A 10 -10.71 -1.76 8.79
C GLY A 10 -9.61 -1.98 7.77
N VAL A 11 -9.03 -3.18 7.71
CA VAL A 11 -8.06 -3.55 6.68
C VAL A 11 -8.53 -4.84 6.00
N VAL A 12 -8.76 -4.78 4.69
CA VAL A 12 -9.05 -5.97 3.88
C VAL A 12 -7.76 -6.49 3.28
N VAL A 13 -7.43 -7.76 3.49
CA VAL A 13 -6.18 -8.37 2.97
C VAL A 13 -6.45 -9.63 2.15
N PRO A 14 -5.60 -9.97 1.16
CA PRO A 14 -5.60 -11.30 0.56
C PRO A 14 -5.41 -12.39 1.62
N SER A 15 -6.01 -13.55 1.41
CA SER A 15 -5.97 -14.68 2.36
C SER A 15 -4.56 -15.05 2.82
N GLY A 16 -3.60 -15.10 1.90
CA GLY A 16 -2.18 -15.40 2.18
C GLY A 16 -1.28 -14.21 2.52
N ASN A 17 -1.80 -12.98 2.60
CA ASN A 17 -0.99 -11.83 2.95
C ASN A 17 -0.73 -11.83 4.47
N ALA A 18 0.55 -11.83 4.85
CA ALA A 18 1.01 -11.78 6.23
C ALA A 18 1.70 -10.44 6.60
N ALA A 19 1.99 -9.56 5.63
CA ALA A 19 2.76 -8.34 5.85
C ALA A 19 1.88 -7.11 6.11
N ALA A 20 0.74 -6.99 5.43
CA ALA A 20 -0.10 -5.80 5.49
C ALA A 20 -0.59 -5.48 6.92
N GLU A 21 -1.09 -6.47 7.65
CA GLU A 21 -1.63 -6.28 9.00
C GLU A 21 -0.58 -5.79 10.01
N PRO A 22 0.58 -6.45 10.18
CA PRO A 22 1.58 -5.99 11.13
C PRO A 22 2.21 -4.64 10.72
N GLU A 23 2.46 -4.40 9.42
CA GLU A 23 3.05 -3.13 8.99
C GLU A 23 2.07 -1.97 9.18
N ILE A 24 0.85 -2.06 8.64
CA ILE A 24 -0.16 -1.00 8.80
C ILE A 24 -0.44 -0.80 10.29
N GLY A 25 -0.61 -1.88 11.05
CA GLY A 25 -0.83 -1.82 12.49
C GLY A 25 0.32 -1.17 13.27
N SER A 26 1.56 -1.33 12.84
CA SER A 26 2.71 -0.65 13.46
C SER A 26 2.77 0.85 13.12
N LEU A 27 2.17 1.28 12.01
CA LEU A 27 2.22 2.66 11.54
C LEU A 27 1.09 3.53 12.10
N VAL A 28 -0.07 2.93 12.42
CA VAL A 28 -1.24 3.67 12.89
C VAL A 28 -1.42 3.60 14.41
N ARG A 29 -0.70 2.73 15.11
CA ARG A 29 -0.72 2.69 16.58
C ARG A 29 0.12 3.85 17.16
N PRO A 30 -0.26 4.36 18.35
CA PRO A 30 -1.43 4.01 19.16
C PRO A 30 -2.73 4.74 18.75
N ALA A 31 -2.71 5.53 17.67
CA ALA A 31 -3.82 6.36 17.25
C ALA A 31 -5.06 5.56 16.79
N MET A 32 -4.83 4.41 16.16
CA MET A 32 -5.89 3.51 15.68
C MET A 32 -5.65 2.05 16.08
N ASN A 33 -6.76 1.31 16.27
CA ASN A 33 -6.78 -0.15 16.30
C ASN A 33 -7.09 -0.70 14.91
N VAL A 34 -6.33 -1.69 14.47
CA VAL A 34 -6.55 -2.39 13.20
C VAL A 34 -7.48 -3.59 13.42
N HIS A 35 -8.51 -3.69 12.59
CA HIS A 35 -9.40 -4.84 12.49
C HIS A 35 -9.35 -5.37 11.05
N THR A 36 -9.08 -6.66 10.88
CA THR A 36 -8.85 -7.25 9.55
C THR A 36 -10.05 -8.07 9.08
N SER A 37 -10.39 -7.95 7.80
CA SER A 37 -11.20 -8.92 7.05
C SER A 37 -10.34 -9.53 5.93
N ARG A 38 -10.58 -10.79 5.56
CA ARG A 38 -9.79 -11.48 4.54
C ARG A 38 -10.66 -11.84 3.35
N PHE A 39 -10.10 -11.68 2.15
CA PHE A 39 -10.67 -12.30 0.97
C PHE A 39 -10.71 -13.84 1.11
N PRO A 40 -11.69 -14.52 0.50
CA PRO A 40 -11.81 -15.97 0.59
C PRO A 40 -10.61 -16.68 -0.04
N VAL A 41 -10.36 -17.90 0.43
CA VAL A 41 -9.44 -18.82 -0.25
C VAL A 41 -10.16 -19.40 -1.48
N LEU A 42 -9.56 -19.23 -2.66
CA LEU A 42 -10.14 -19.64 -3.94
C LEU A 42 -9.26 -20.76 -4.56
N PRO A 43 -9.44 -22.02 -4.13
CA PRO A 43 -8.60 -23.13 -4.59
C PRO A 43 -8.77 -23.37 -6.09
N GLY A 44 -7.69 -23.75 -6.77
CA GLY A 44 -7.69 -24.05 -8.20
C GLY A 44 -7.75 -22.83 -9.13
N ARG A 45 -7.94 -21.62 -8.61
CA ARG A 45 -7.92 -20.39 -9.42
C ARG A 45 -6.50 -19.87 -9.61
N THR A 46 -6.21 -19.42 -10.82
CA THR A 46 -5.00 -18.65 -11.17
C THR A 46 -4.94 -17.34 -10.40
N LEU A 47 -3.77 -16.67 -10.38
CA LEU A 47 -3.65 -15.37 -9.72
C LEU A 47 -4.63 -14.34 -10.31
N ARG A 48 -4.75 -14.26 -11.64
CA ARG A 48 -5.69 -13.35 -12.30
C ARG A 48 -7.14 -13.59 -11.87
N GLU A 49 -7.61 -14.84 -11.97
CA GLU A 49 -8.99 -15.20 -11.58
C GLU A 49 -9.29 -14.93 -10.10
N ARG A 50 -8.27 -15.00 -9.22
CA ARG A 50 -8.43 -14.59 -7.81
C ARG A 50 -8.57 -13.08 -7.68
N LEU A 51 -7.73 -12.32 -8.38
CA LEU A 51 -7.77 -10.86 -8.34
C LEU A 51 -9.09 -10.30 -8.90
N ASP A 52 -9.60 -10.87 -9.99
CA ASP A 52 -10.93 -10.53 -10.52
C ASP A 52 -12.03 -10.80 -9.47
N ALA A 53 -12.03 -12.01 -8.90
CA ALA A 53 -13.02 -12.41 -7.88
C ALA A 53 -12.95 -11.58 -6.59
N TYR A 54 -11.76 -11.07 -6.24
CA TYR A 54 -11.61 -10.16 -5.10
C TYR A 54 -12.36 -8.84 -5.34
N ASN A 55 -12.32 -8.28 -6.56
CA ASN A 55 -13.09 -7.08 -6.86
C ASN A 55 -14.60 -7.36 -6.88
N GLU A 56 -15.02 -8.51 -7.43
CA GLU A 56 -16.43 -8.92 -7.49
C GLU A 56 -17.06 -9.07 -6.10
N GLY A 57 -16.33 -9.64 -5.14
CA GLY A 57 -16.82 -9.89 -3.77
C GLY A 57 -16.38 -8.87 -2.73
N LEU A 58 -15.79 -7.74 -3.13
CA LEU A 58 -15.22 -6.77 -2.19
C LEU A 58 -16.29 -6.14 -1.28
N ASP A 59 -17.49 -5.94 -1.79
CA ASP A 59 -18.63 -5.42 -1.02
C ASP A 59 -19.02 -6.34 0.14
N GLU A 60 -19.10 -7.65 -0.09
CA GLU A 60 -19.36 -8.65 0.95
C GLU A 60 -18.22 -8.68 1.99
N VAL A 61 -16.96 -8.62 1.54
CA VAL A 61 -15.79 -8.66 2.44
C VAL A 61 -15.72 -7.43 3.34
N VAL A 62 -16.06 -6.25 2.81
CA VAL A 62 -16.18 -5.00 3.59
C VAL A 62 -17.41 -5.04 4.50
N ALA A 63 -18.55 -5.58 4.04
CA ALA A 63 -19.74 -5.77 4.87
C ALA A 63 -19.48 -6.72 6.05
N GLY A 64 -18.52 -7.64 5.91
CA GLY A 64 -18.09 -8.57 6.96
C GLY A 64 -17.58 -7.91 8.25
N PHE A 65 -17.18 -6.63 8.22
CA PHE A 65 -16.90 -5.86 9.45
C PHE A 65 -18.14 -5.64 10.32
N GLY A 66 -19.34 -5.82 9.77
CA GLY A 66 -20.61 -5.77 10.48
C GLY A 66 -20.85 -4.45 11.20
N GLY A 67 -21.27 -4.53 12.46
CA GLY A 67 -21.59 -3.37 13.31
C GLY A 67 -20.39 -2.62 13.89
N LEU A 68 -19.15 -2.98 13.52
CA LEU A 68 -17.96 -2.26 13.97
C LEU A 68 -17.99 -0.83 13.41
N LYS A 69 -17.96 0.16 14.31
CA LYS A 69 -17.79 1.56 13.95
C LYS A 69 -16.32 1.79 13.59
N LEU A 70 -16.05 1.76 12.29
CA LEU A 70 -14.74 2.02 11.69
C LEU A 70 -14.67 3.48 11.22
N GLY A 71 -13.56 4.15 11.52
CA GLY A 71 -13.29 5.51 11.03
C GLY A 71 -12.88 5.53 9.56
N ALA A 72 -12.25 4.46 9.07
CA ALA A 72 -11.91 4.25 7.67
C ALA A 72 -11.72 2.76 7.35
N VAL A 73 -11.73 2.41 6.07
CA VAL A 73 -11.38 1.08 5.56
C VAL A 73 -10.33 1.19 4.47
N VAL A 74 -9.28 0.37 4.55
CA VAL A 74 -8.29 0.20 3.47
C VAL A 74 -8.41 -1.19 2.87
N VAL A 75 -8.43 -1.27 1.54
CA VAL A 75 -8.27 -2.53 0.80
C VAL A 75 -6.79 -2.71 0.45
N ALA A 76 -6.08 -3.48 1.27
CA ALA A 76 -4.65 -3.72 1.15
C ALA A 76 -4.35 -4.83 0.13
N CYS A 77 -4.77 -4.61 -1.12
CA CYS A 77 -4.48 -5.48 -2.26
C CYS A 77 -4.35 -4.66 -3.56
N SER A 78 -3.15 -4.16 -3.88
CA SER A 78 -3.00 -3.33 -5.09
C SER A 78 -3.28 -4.10 -6.40
N GLY A 79 -2.98 -5.40 -6.42
CA GLY A 79 -3.06 -6.24 -7.62
C GLY A 79 -4.45 -6.32 -8.25
N SER A 80 -5.51 -6.41 -7.44
CA SER A 80 -6.88 -6.49 -7.96
C SER A 80 -7.33 -5.15 -8.54
N HIS A 81 -6.91 -4.05 -7.93
CA HIS A 81 -7.28 -2.71 -8.38
C HIS A 81 -6.57 -2.30 -9.67
N TYR A 82 -5.39 -2.86 -9.98
CA TYR A 82 -4.76 -2.66 -11.29
C TYR A 82 -5.63 -3.15 -12.46
N LEU A 83 -6.48 -4.16 -12.26
CA LEU A 83 -7.38 -4.68 -13.28
C LEU A 83 -8.52 -3.69 -13.61
N LEU A 84 -8.84 -2.78 -12.70
CA LEU A 84 -9.92 -1.81 -12.84
C LEU A 84 -9.46 -0.50 -13.51
N GLY A 85 -8.15 -0.23 -13.53
CA GLY A 85 -7.63 1.11 -13.81
C GLY A 85 -7.97 2.11 -12.69
N PRO A 86 -7.41 3.33 -12.74
CA PRO A 86 -7.57 4.31 -11.66
C PRO A 86 -9.01 4.80 -11.48
N ASP A 87 -9.76 4.98 -12.57
CA ASP A 87 -11.15 5.43 -12.51
C ASP A 87 -12.08 4.33 -11.97
N GLY A 88 -11.86 3.08 -12.38
CA GLY A 88 -12.62 1.94 -11.88
C GLY A 88 -12.34 1.65 -10.41
N ASP A 89 -11.08 1.77 -9.98
CA ASP A 89 -10.66 1.68 -8.59
C ASP A 89 -11.35 2.76 -7.72
N ARG A 90 -11.34 4.02 -8.19
CA ARG A 90 -12.03 5.13 -7.54
C ARG A 90 -13.54 4.88 -7.42
N ALA A 91 -14.19 4.53 -8.51
CA ALA A 91 -15.63 4.27 -8.53
C ALA A 91 -16.03 3.11 -7.59
N LEU A 92 -15.21 2.06 -7.52
CA LEU A 92 -15.45 0.94 -6.59
C LEU A 92 -15.33 1.38 -5.14
N CYS A 93 -14.29 2.14 -4.79
CA CYS A 93 -14.09 2.66 -3.43
C CYS A 93 -15.20 3.64 -3.02
N GLU A 94 -15.63 4.53 -3.92
CA GLU A 94 -16.74 5.47 -3.70
C GLU A 94 -18.06 4.74 -3.43
N LYS A 95 -18.39 3.72 -4.25
CA LYS A 95 -19.56 2.86 -4.02
C LYS A 95 -19.54 2.22 -2.62
N LEU A 96 -18.39 1.73 -2.19
CA LEU A 96 -18.23 1.09 -0.87
C LEU A 96 -18.33 2.12 0.26
N ALA A 97 -17.79 3.31 0.05
CA ALA A 97 -17.86 4.41 1.01
C ALA A 97 -19.31 4.88 1.22
N ASP A 98 -20.06 5.05 0.13
CA ASP A 98 -21.47 5.43 0.16
C ASP A 98 -22.32 4.36 0.88
N ALA A 99 -22.09 3.08 0.58
CA ALA A 99 -22.82 1.98 1.21
C ALA A 99 -22.49 1.84 2.71
N GLY A 100 -21.24 2.08 3.10
CA GLY A 100 -20.76 1.89 4.47
C GLY A 100 -20.88 3.13 5.38
N GLY A 101 -21.16 4.29 4.79
CA GLY A 101 -21.20 5.59 5.48
C GLY A 101 -19.85 5.99 6.09
N ARG A 102 -18.74 5.57 5.47
CA ARG A 102 -17.37 5.80 5.98
C ARG A 102 -16.37 5.83 4.83
N PRO A 103 -15.23 6.53 4.96
CA PRO A 103 -14.18 6.51 3.95
C PRO A 103 -13.67 5.09 3.65
N VAL A 104 -13.56 4.76 2.36
CA VAL A 104 -12.94 3.53 1.87
C VAL A 104 -11.93 3.90 0.79
N ALA A 105 -10.74 3.31 0.84
CA ALA A 105 -9.77 3.41 -0.24
C ALA A 105 -9.04 2.09 -0.44
N SER A 106 -8.64 1.83 -1.68
CA SER A 106 -7.64 0.82 -1.98
C SER A 106 -6.23 1.31 -1.64
N SER A 107 -5.30 0.37 -1.54
CA SER A 107 -3.89 0.72 -1.37
C SER A 107 -3.32 1.50 -2.56
N THR A 108 -3.93 1.40 -3.75
CA THR A 108 -3.57 2.18 -4.94
C THR A 108 -4.02 3.63 -4.82
N LEU A 109 -5.27 3.90 -4.43
CA LEU A 109 -5.75 5.26 -4.19
C LEU A 109 -5.01 5.93 -3.02
N ALA A 110 -4.71 5.19 -1.96
CA ALA A 110 -3.91 5.70 -0.84
C ALA A 110 -2.48 6.09 -1.27
N THR A 111 -1.88 5.34 -2.19
CA THR A 111 -0.59 5.71 -2.81
C THR A 111 -0.71 6.96 -3.67
N LEU A 112 -1.78 7.11 -4.47
CA LEU A 112 -2.00 8.35 -5.25
C LEU A 112 -2.17 9.58 -4.34
N ASP A 113 -2.93 9.46 -3.25
CA ASP A 113 -3.09 10.53 -2.25
C ASP A 113 -1.73 10.92 -1.63
N THR A 114 -0.91 9.93 -1.29
CA THR A 114 0.43 10.15 -0.74
C THR A 114 1.35 10.82 -1.76
N CYS A 115 1.36 10.37 -3.02
CA CYS A 115 2.16 10.99 -4.08
C CYS A 115 1.74 12.45 -4.32
N ALA A 116 0.44 12.72 -4.35
CA ALA A 116 -0.09 14.06 -4.53
C ALA A 116 0.35 15.00 -3.40
N ASP A 117 0.23 14.57 -2.14
CA ASP A 117 0.66 15.36 -0.99
C ASP A 117 2.19 15.63 -0.99
N LEU A 118 2.99 14.71 -1.53
CA LEU A 118 4.46 14.85 -1.61
C LEU A 118 4.94 15.55 -2.89
N GLY A 119 4.03 15.88 -3.82
CA GLY A 119 4.41 16.39 -5.14
C GLY A 119 5.19 15.39 -6.00
N VAL A 120 5.15 14.10 -5.68
CA VAL A 120 5.85 13.05 -6.44
C VAL A 120 5.05 12.74 -7.71
N ARG A 121 5.68 12.93 -8.88
CA ARG A 121 5.10 12.61 -10.19
C ARG A 121 5.87 11.54 -10.94
N ASP A 122 7.18 11.46 -10.73
CA ASP A 122 8.04 10.47 -11.36
C ASP A 122 8.46 9.42 -10.34
N ILE A 123 8.20 8.14 -10.63
CA ILE A 123 8.51 7.02 -9.75
C ILE A 123 9.38 5.97 -10.44
N VAL A 124 10.18 5.27 -9.64
CA VAL A 124 10.77 3.97 -9.96
C VAL A 124 9.88 2.91 -9.34
N LEU A 125 9.31 2.03 -10.17
CA LEU A 125 8.43 0.97 -9.72
C LEU A 125 9.26 -0.26 -9.32
N VAL A 126 9.33 -0.55 -8.03
CA VAL A 126 9.98 -1.74 -7.47
C VAL A 126 8.92 -2.83 -7.32
N SER A 127 8.93 -3.83 -8.22
CA SER A 127 7.82 -4.76 -8.40
C SER A 127 8.19 -6.22 -8.12
N PRO A 128 7.51 -6.89 -7.17
CA PRO A 128 7.73 -8.32 -6.88
C PRO A 128 6.84 -9.25 -7.71
N TYR A 129 6.23 -8.74 -8.80
CA TYR A 129 5.19 -9.45 -9.54
C TYR A 129 5.70 -10.11 -10.81
N GLU A 130 4.94 -11.09 -11.28
CA GLU A 130 5.09 -11.61 -12.64
C GLU A 130 4.97 -10.47 -13.67
N PRO A 131 5.64 -10.58 -14.84
CA PRO A 131 5.69 -9.50 -15.83
C PRO A 131 4.32 -8.90 -16.17
N TRP A 132 3.31 -9.74 -16.39
CA TRP A 132 1.97 -9.29 -16.76
C TRP A 132 1.32 -8.40 -15.69
N LEU A 133 1.57 -8.66 -14.40
CA LEU A 133 1.00 -7.88 -13.30
C LEU A 133 1.84 -6.63 -13.04
N THR A 134 3.15 -6.70 -13.29
CA THR A 134 4.02 -5.52 -13.33
C THR A 134 3.58 -4.54 -14.42
N ASP A 135 3.23 -5.04 -15.61
CA ASP A 135 2.76 -4.21 -16.73
C ASP A 135 1.40 -3.55 -16.42
N LEU A 136 0.49 -4.27 -15.78
CA LEU A 136 -0.77 -3.70 -15.28
C LEU A 136 -0.54 -2.62 -14.22
N SER A 137 0.36 -2.87 -13.25
CA SER A 137 0.74 -1.90 -12.23
C SER A 137 1.29 -0.62 -12.88
N ARG A 138 2.25 -0.77 -13.80
CA ARG A 138 2.80 0.35 -14.56
C ARG A 138 1.72 1.14 -15.29
N THR A 139 0.85 0.44 -16.04
CA THR A 139 -0.24 1.05 -16.80
C THR A 139 -1.19 1.83 -15.89
N PHE A 140 -1.53 1.28 -14.72
CA PHE A 140 -2.37 1.96 -13.73
C PHE A 140 -1.75 3.29 -13.30
N TRP A 141 -0.47 3.30 -12.91
CA TRP A 141 0.20 4.51 -12.45
C TRP A 141 0.32 5.56 -13.55
N GLU A 142 0.64 5.14 -14.78
CA GLU A 142 0.71 6.02 -15.96
C GLU A 142 -0.66 6.64 -16.29
N GLN A 143 -1.74 5.84 -16.25
CA GLN A 143 -3.11 6.36 -16.42
C GLN A 143 -3.53 7.29 -15.28
N ALA A 144 -3.02 7.07 -14.07
CA ALA A 144 -3.28 7.92 -12.91
C ALA A 144 -2.46 9.23 -12.92
N GLY A 145 -1.64 9.47 -13.94
CA GLY A 145 -0.87 10.70 -14.12
C GLY A 145 0.51 10.71 -13.47
N LEU A 146 1.04 9.54 -13.06
CA LEU A 146 2.43 9.38 -12.65
C LEU A 146 3.28 8.91 -13.83
N THR A 147 4.56 9.30 -13.88
CA THR A 147 5.53 8.71 -14.81
C THR A 147 6.21 7.52 -14.13
N VAL A 148 6.18 6.35 -14.77
CA VAL A 148 7.02 5.21 -14.35
C VAL A 148 8.34 5.26 -15.13
N SER A 149 9.33 5.96 -14.56
CA SER A 149 10.63 6.19 -15.20
C SER A 149 11.46 4.91 -15.36
N ARG A 150 11.29 3.96 -14.45
CA ARG A 150 11.99 2.68 -14.45
C ARG A 150 11.20 1.63 -13.68
N VAL A 151 11.38 0.37 -14.07
CA VAL A 151 10.87 -0.79 -13.34
C VAL A 151 12.06 -1.60 -12.83
N VAL A 152 12.04 -1.94 -11.54
CA VAL A 152 13.00 -2.86 -10.90
C VAL A 152 12.23 -4.13 -10.51
N PRO A 153 12.40 -5.24 -11.26
CA PRO A 153 11.78 -6.51 -10.89
C PRO A 153 12.48 -7.10 -9.67
N ILE A 154 11.70 -7.59 -8.71
CA ILE A 154 12.17 -8.23 -7.48
C ILE A 154 11.71 -9.68 -7.49
N ARG A 155 12.66 -10.61 -7.32
CA ARG A 155 12.40 -12.05 -7.30
C ARG A 155 12.66 -12.64 -5.93
N ALA A 156 11.90 -13.67 -5.60
CA ALA A 156 12.14 -14.58 -4.47
C ALA A 156 12.68 -15.91 -5.04
N GLY A 157 14.01 -16.04 -5.07
CA GLY A 157 14.67 -17.09 -5.85
C GLY A 157 14.26 -17.02 -7.33
N ASP A 158 13.77 -18.13 -7.88
CA ASP A 158 13.37 -18.20 -9.29
C ASP A 158 11.94 -17.72 -9.57
N ARG A 159 11.17 -17.30 -8.55
CA ARG A 159 9.76 -16.93 -8.69
C ARG A 159 9.47 -15.47 -8.37
N PHE A 160 8.32 -15.00 -8.83
CA PHE A 160 7.73 -13.74 -8.40
C PHE A 160 6.64 -14.03 -7.37
N SER A 161 6.87 -13.64 -6.13
CA SER A 161 5.93 -13.82 -5.03
C SER A 161 6.21 -12.77 -3.97
N PRO A 162 5.35 -11.75 -3.80
CA PRO A 162 5.57 -10.71 -2.79
C PRO A 162 5.67 -11.28 -1.37
N TYR A 163 5.05 -12.44 -1.10
CA TYR A 163 5.05 -13.06 0.22
C TYR A 163 6.36 -13.79 0.56
N ASP A 164 7.17 -14.10 -0.45
CA ASP A 164 8.41 -14.88 -0.28
C ASP A 164 9.67 -14.02 -0.46
N VAL A 165 9.53 -12.74 -0.81
CA VAL A 165 10.68 -11.83 -0.96
C VAL A 165 11.28 -11.55 0.42
N SER A 166 12.57 -11.88 0.57
CA SER A 166 13.33 -11.54 1.76
C SER A 166 13.80 -10.09 1.75
N THR A 167 14.11 -9.54 2.93
CA THR A 167 14.76 -8.22 3.07
C THR A 167 16.05 -8.16 2.24
N ASP A 168 16.88 -9.20 2.31
CA ASP A 168 18.17 -9.25 1.60
C ASP A 168 17.97 -9.27 0.09
N ASP A 169 16.99 -10.03 -0.41
CA ASP A 169 16.64 -10.05 -1.83
C ASP A 169 16.22 -8.67 -2.33
N LEU A 170 15.37 -7.98 -1.57
CA LEU A 170 14.88 -6.65 -1.91
C LEU A 170 16.02 -5.62 -1.91
N VAL A 171 16.82 -5.56 -0.84
CA VAL A 171 17.96 -4.63 -0.72
C VAL A 171 18.98 -4.85 -1.83
N ARG A 172 19.41 -6.11 -2.03
CA ARG A 172 20.41 -6.47 -3.03
C ARG A 172 19.94 -6.12 -4.44
N GLN A 173 18.72 -6.51 -4.83
CA GLN A 173 18.21 -6.27 -6.19
C GLN A 173 17.97 -4.77 -6.46
N VAL A 174 17.57 -3.99 -5.45
CA VAL A 174 17.46 -2.53 -5.57
C VAL A 174 18.84 -1.88 -5.73
N ALA A 175 19.85 -2.35 -5.00
CA ALA A 175 21.22 -1.85 -5.13
C ALA A 175 21.82 -2.19 -6.51
N GLU A 176 21.65 -3.42 -6.99
CA GLU A 176 22.09 -3.89 -8.32
C GLU A 176 21.44 -3.08 -9.46
N ALA A 177 20.27 -2.48 -9.24
CA ALA A 177 19.63 -1.64 -10.23
C ALA A 177 20.38 -0.32 -10.49
N GLY A 178 21.29 0.13 -9.60
CA GLY A 178 22.08 1.35 -9.81
C GLY A 178 21.18 2.59 -9.97
N LEU A 179 20.24 2.77 -9.05
CA LEU A 179 19.30 3.89 -9.03
C LEU A 179 19.97 5.17 -8.51
N GLY A 180 19.52 6.33 -8.98
CA GLY A 180 19.95 7.63 -8.45
C GLY A 180 19.57 7.78 -6.97
N ASP A 181 20.30 8.63 -6.25
CA ASP A 181 20.14 8.82 -4.81
C ASP A 181 18.99 9.76 -4.44
N ASP A 182 18.33 10.39 -5.39
CA ASP A 182 17.22 11.33 -5.19
C ASP A 182 15.86 10.81 -5.69
N GLN A 183 15.84 9.62 -6.31
CA GLN A 183 14.65 9.07 -6.97
C GLN A 183 13.55 8.67 -5.96
N ALA A 184 12.29 8.76 -6.39
CA ALA A 184 11.16 8.22 -5.65
C ALA A 184 10.94 6.74 -6.04
N LEU A 185 11.07 5.83 -5.08
CA LEU A 185 10.84 4.40 -5.28
C LEU A 185 9.47 4.04 -4.70
N LEU A 186 8.62 3.43 -5.53
CA LEU A 186 7.39 2.77 -5.09
C LEU A 186 7.61 1.27 -5.04
N LEU A 187 7.75 0.73 -3.84
CA LEU A 187 7.69 -0.70 -3.57
C LEU A 187 6.22 -1.12 -3.62
N THR A 188 5.80 -1.58 -4.79
CA THR A 188 4.38 -1.84 -5.06
C THR A 188 3.89 -3.09 -4.35
N GLY A 189 2.68 -2.99 -3.79
CA GLY A 189 1.98 -4.11 -3.17
C GLY A 189 2.10 -4.10 -1.66
N THR A 190 1.27 -4.94 -1.06
CA THR A 190 1.05 -4.97 0.39
C THR A 190 1.58 -6.25 1.03
N GLY A 191 2.21 -7.13 0.23
CA GLY A 191 2.60 -8.48 0.63
C GLY A 191 4.05 -8.65 1.08
N MET A 192 4.92 -7.68 0.80
CA MET A 192 6.31 -7.71 1.24
C MET A 192 6.44 -7.12 2.65
N PHE A 193 7.30 -7.71 3.48
CA PHE A 193 7.83 -7.02 4.65
C PHE A 193 8.91 -6.05 4.18
N THR A 194 8.69 -4.76 4.41
CA THR A 194 9.47 -3.67 3.81
C THR A 194 10.31 -2.90 4.82
N PHE A 195 9.92 -2.80 6.09
CA PHE A 195 10.54 -1.84 7.01
C PHE A 195 12.06 -1.96 7.15
N ASP A 196 12.59 -3.17 7.32
CA ASP A 196 14.04 -3.40 7.41
C ASP A 196 14.75 -3.08 6.10
N ALA A 197 14.13 -3.40 4.96
CA ALA A 197 14.66 -3.09 3.66
C ALA A 197 14.67 -1.57 3.40
N LEU A 198 13.61 -0.86 3.78
CA LEU A 198 13.53 0.59 3.64
C LEU A 198 14.63 1.30 4.43
N ARG A 199 14.95 0.82 5.64
CA ARG A 199 16.05 1.37 6.45
C ARG A 199 17.37 1.28 5.71
N GLN A 200 17.67 0.15 5.09
CA GLN A 200 18.92 -0.11 4.38
C GLN A 200 18.97 0.60 3.01
N ILE A 201 17.88 0.52 2.24
CA ILE A 201 17.76 1.16 0.91
C ILE A 201 17.84 2.68 1.04
N GLY A 202 17.32 3.25 2.12
CA GLY A 202 17.34 4.69 2.40
C GLY A 202 18.56 5.15 3.18
N GLU A 203 19.59 4.34 3.35
CA GLU A 203 20.82 4.73 4.05
C GLU A 203 21.74 5.51 3.10
N GLY A 204 22.19 6.70 3.53
CA GLY A 204 23.16 7.50 2.77
C GLY A 204 22.63 8.16 1.49
N ASN A 205 21.31 8.27 1.30
CA ASN A 205 20.70 8.88 0.12
C ASN A 205 19.42 9.67 0.45
N ASP A 206 18.95 10.43 -0.54
CA ASP A 206 17.78 11.30 -0.49
C ASP A 206 16.56 10.70 -1.21
N ARG A 207 16.46 9.37 -1.34
CA ARG A 207 15.34 8.74 -2.06
C ARG A 207 14.02 8.94 -1.30
N VAL A 208 12.94 9.19 -2.04
CA VAL A 208 11.58 9.03 -1.46
C VAL A 208 11.26 7.54 -1.49
N LEU A 209 10.97 6.93 -0.35
CA LEU A 209 10.64 5.51 -0.30
C LEU A 209 9.17 5.30 0.06
N LEU A 210 8.38 4.91 -0.94
CA LEU A 210 6.95 4.66 -0.82
C LEU A 210 6.68 3.16 -0.78
N THR A 211 5.79 2.73 0.11
CA THR A 211 5.19 1.39 0.07
C THR A 211 3.68 1.51 0.11
N SER A 212 2.97 0.56 -0.49
CA SER A 212 1.51 0.55 -0.45
C SER A 212 0.97 0.51 0.98
N ASN A 213 1.65 -0.15 1.92
CA ASN A 213 1.27 -0.21 3.34
C ASN A 213 1.48 1.13 4.06
N ILE A 214 2.61 1.83 3.81
CA ILE A 214 2.86 3.16 4.38
C ILE A 214 1.83 4.18 3.88
N CYS A 215 1.57 4.18 2.58
CA CYS A 215 0.58 5.08 1.98
C CYS A 215 -0.82 4.82 2.55
N SER A 216 -1.18 3.55 2.72
CA SER A 216 -2.46 3.12 3.32
C SER A 216 -2.63 3.61 4.75
N ALA A 217 -1.62 3.45 5.59
CA ALA A 217 -1.63 3.93 6.97
C ALA A 217 -1.77 5.45 7.05
N ARG A 218 -1.00 6.18 6.23
CA ARG A 218 -1.06 7.65 6.14
C ARG A 218 -2.44 8.13 5.72
N TRP A 219 -3.02 7.52 4.69
CA TRP A 219 -4.36 7.85 4.22
C TRP A 219 -5.40 7.64 5.34
N ALA A 220 -5.34 6.52 6.07
CA ALA A 220 -6.29 6.23 7.16
C ALA A 220 -6.21 7.25 8.31
N LEU A 221 -4.99 7.65 8.70
CA LEU A 221 -4.78 8.69 9.72
C LEU A 221 -5.36 10.03 9.25
N LYS A 222 -5.09 10.42 8.00
CA LYS A 222 -5.64 11.64 7.38
C LYS A 222 -7.16 11.67 7.39
N GLN A 223 -7.84 10.57 7.08
CA GLN A 223 -9.31 10.50 7.05
C GLN A 223 -9.97 10.71 8.43
N THR A 224 -9.26 10.37 9.51
CA THR A 224 -9.79 10.48 10.88
C THR A 224 -9.37 11.76 11.58
N GLY A 225 -8.64 12.66 10.89
CA GLY A 225 -8.09 13.88 11.48
C GLY A 225 -7.08 13.62 12.59
N LEU A 226 -6.61 12.38 12.72
CA LEU A 226 -5.61 12.01 13.70
C LEU A 226 -4.23 12.37 13.16
N PRO A 227 -3.38 13.01 13.98
CA PRO A 227 -2.00 13.20 13.58
C PRO A 227 -1.34 11.83 13.41
N ALA A 228 -0.48 11.70 12.40
CA ALA A 228 0.59 10.72 12.52
C ALA A 228 1.40 11.11 13.77
N ASP A 229 1.58 10.19 14.71
CA ASP A 229 2.18 10.50 16.02
C ASP A 229 3.59 11.12 15.83
N PRO A 230 3.86 12.36 16.26
CA PRO A 230 5.18 12.97 16.11
C PRO A 230 6.30 12.27 16.89
N ALA A 231 5.99 11.36 17.83
CA ALA A 231 6.95 10.54 18.57
C ALA A 231 7.16 9.14 17.98
N GLU A 232 6.19 8.62 17.22
CA GLU A 232 6.19 7.28 16.59
C GLU A 232 5.81 7.28 15.10
N GLU A 233 5.94 8.41 14.40
CA GLU A 233 6.31 8.38 12.99
C GLU A 233 7.62 7.58 12.97
N THR A 234 7.50 6.29 12.71
CA THR A 234 8.62 5.43 12.32
C THR A 234 9.49 6.29 11.41
N GLY A 235 10.83 6.27 11.56
CA GLY A 235 11.70 7.18 10.79
C GLY A 235 11.39 7.21 9.28
N LEU A 236 10.72 6.17 8.79
CA LEU A 236 10.05 6.03 7.49
C LEU A 236 8.93 7.05 7.21
N LEU A 237 7.92 7.21 8.07
CA LEU A 237 6.87 8.23 7.92
C LEU A 237 7.45 9.65 8.05
N ARG A 238 8.42 9.86 8.96
CA ARG A 238 9.16 11.14 9.08
C ARG A 238 9.91 11.51 7.82
N ARG A 239 10.63 10.55 7.22
CA ARG A 239 11.39 10.78 5.97
C ARG A 239 10.47 11.15 4.81
N LEU A 240 9.23 10.64 4.81
CA LEU A 240 8.21 11.06 3.86
C LEU A 240 7.65 12.46 4.19
N ALA A 241 7.36 12.75 5.45
CA ALA A 241 6.82 14.04 5.88
C ALA A 241 7.84 15.21 5.82
N ALA A 242 9.13 14.97 6.08
CA ALA A 242 10.14 16.03 6.10
C ALA A 242 10.35 16.74 4.75
N ARG A 243 9.92 16.13 3.63
CA ARG A 243 10.00 16.74 2.29
C ARG A 243 8.85 17.70 1.97
N THR A 244 7.76 17.73 2.77
CA THR A 244 6.70 18.73 2.60
C THR A 244 7.01 20.07 3.27
N GLY A 245 8.02 20.12 4.15
CA GLY A 245 8.45 21.33 4.87
C GLY A 245 9.48 22.21 4.13
N GLY A 246 9.73 21.96 2.85
CA GLY A 246 10.74 22.63 2.04
C GLY A 246 10.19 23.65 1.05
N THR A 247 9.29 24.54 1.49
CA THR A 247 9.05 25.82 0.79
C THR A 247 8.77 26.90 1.83
N ALA A 248 9.79 27.75 2.05
CA ALA A 248 9.60 29.10 2.58
C ALA A 248 9.21 30.04 1.44
#